data_AF-A0A7J5PQT3-F1
#
_entry.id   AF-A0A7J5PQT3-F1
#
_cell.length_a   1.000
_cell.length_b   1.000
_cell.length_c   1.000
_cell.angle_alpha   90.00
_cell.angle_beta   90.00
_cell.angle_gamma   90.00
#
_symmetry.space_group_name_H-M   'P 1'
#
loop_
_entity.id
_entity.type
_entity.pdbx_description
1 polymer ?
#
loop_
_entity_poly.entity_id
_entity_poly.type
_entity_poly.pdbx_seq_one_letter_code
_entity_poly.pdbx_strand_id
1 'polypeptide(L)'
;MKATIKIELRKDYATKEGKQMVCLRYTAYRHSTLISINIAVLPKHWNKVSNTVRSSEPHCYYYNKAISEVYQKADTIVMENFFTPLPIPQFLERLKDKHHGNTDFYVFIENEIEQLKQSRASGTIANYYKLINTMKEWKPILSFNEITLDFIQQFHNHELEVGNILSTVYKKHSNLKFLIGVAVNKDKLAKNPYEKFEIKKNIKAQNNDVLTEEELKRLQSAYDKKEYSKGKQEVLREFLFSCYTSLSFAEFSILTYSDIKPIKVDTGKTYLILCNERTKTSVTYKIPIVSPVVVALLGNGEPCQKIFLPISNQPTNRYLKDIMADLKIDKTMTFHRARHSFRTIAAKKGIRDGIAERIMGHAEGNDIKDIYTHLHDEDIVKEMRDKWII
;
A
#
# COMPACT_ATOMS: atom_id res chain seq x y z
N MET A 1 11.85 -7.12 46.60
CA MET A 1 13.23 -6.57 46.67
C MET A 1 13.44 -5.78 45.38
N LYS A 2 13.78 -4.49 45.43
CA LYS A 2 13.88 -3.64 44.23
C LYS A 2 15.19 -3.92 43.48
N ALA A 3 15.15 -3.88 42.15
CA ALA A 3 16.38 -3.88 41.36
C ALA A 3 17.09 -2.53 41.46
N THR A 4 18.41 -2.55 41.30
CA THR A 4 19.23 -1.33 41.27
C THR A 4 20.23 -1.39 40.12
N ILE A 5 20.50 -0.21 39.55
CA ILE A 5 21.52 -0.01 38.51
C ILE A 5 22.55 1.02 38.96
N LYS A 6 23.82 0.81 38.58
CA LYS A 6 24.91 1.74 38.88
C LYS A 6 26.00 1.69 37.82
N ILE A 7 26.52 2.84 37.41
CA ILE A 7 27.72 2.93 36.58
C ILE A 7 28.97 2.93 37.46
N GLU A 8 29.97 2.12 37.11
CA GLU A 8 31.24 2.05 37.83
C GLU A 8 32.38 1.50 36.96
N LEU A 9 33.62 1.69 37.43
CA LEU A 9 34.78 1.02 36.84
C LEU A 9 34.91 -0.42 37.34
N ARG A 10 35.22 -1.31 36.41
CA ARG A 10 35.57 -2.70 36.68
C ARG A 10 36.87 -2.77 37.48
N LYS A 11 36.85 -3.41 38.65
CA LYS A 11 37.98 -3.45 39.60
C LYS A 11 38.86 -4.68 39.45
N ASP A 12 38.29 -5.78 38.96
CA ASP A 12 38.91 -7.11 38.83
C ASP A 12 39.79 -7.25 37.58
N TYR A 13 39.80 -6.26 36.70
CA TYR A 13 40.56 -6.29 35.46
C TYR A 13 41.02 -4.89 35.02
N ALA A 14 42.29 -4.78 34.63
CA ALA A 14 42.85 -3.62 33.95
C ALA A 14 43.64 -4.08 32.71
N THR A 15 43.64 -3.26 31.66
CA THR A 15 44.42 -3.55 30.44
C THR A 15 45.92 -3.41 30.69
N LYS A 16 46.76 -3.86 29.75
CA LYS A 16 48.23 -3.65 29.80
C LYS A 16 48.61 -2.17 29.93
N GLU A 17 47.76 -1.26 29.47
CA GLU A 17 47.92 0.20 29.56
C GLU A 17 47.33 0.80 30.86
N GLY A 18 46.81 -0.03 31.77
CA GLY A 18 46.22 0.40 33.04
C GLY A 18 44.80 0.96 32.94
N LYS A 19 44.11 0.81 31.81
CA LYS A 19 42.71 1.25 31.63
C LYS A 19 41.75 0.24 32.26
N GLN A 20 40.67 0.74 32.86
CA GLN A 20 39.58 -0.05 33.41
C GLN A 20 38.31 0.13 32.58
N MET A 21 37.54 -0.94 32.44
CA MET A 21 36.26 -0.90 31.71
C MET A 21 35.20 -0.18 32.52
N VAL A 22 34.43 0.69 31.87
CA VAL A 22 33.19 1.25 32.42
C VAL A 22 32.09 0.21 32.28
N CYS A 23 31.42 -0.11 33.38
CA CYS A 23 30.38 -1.12 33.45
C CYS A 23 29.09 -0.56 34.05
N LEU A 24 27.97 -1.08 33.55
CA LEU A 24 26.67 -1.01 34.22
C LEU A 24 26.55 -2.22 35.15
N ARG A 25 26.44 -1.99 36.45
CA ARG A 25 26.06 -2.99 37.42
C ARG A 25 24.55 -3.07 37.50
N TYR A 26 23.98 -4.26 37.29
CA TYR A 26 22.57 -4.56 37.58
C TYR A 26 22.49 -5.52 38.75
N THR A 27 21.63 -5.23 39.73
CA THR A 27 21.41 -6.09 40.91
C THR A 27 19.94 -6.39 41.08
N ALA A 28 19.57 -7.67 41.11
CA ALA A 28 18.21 -8.15 41.38
C ALA A 28 18.28 -9.49 42.13
N TYR A 29 17.33 -9.76 43.03
CA TYR A 29 17.24 -11.01 43.80
C TYR A 29 18.56 -11.40 44.51
N ARG A 30 19.28 -10.42 45.08
CA ARG A 30 20.60 -10.61 45.74
C ARG A 30 21.73 -11.09 44.81
N HIS A 31 21.51 -11.10 43.50
CA HIS A 31 22.53 -11.37 42.50
C HIS A 31 22.89 -10.09 41.74
N SER A 32 24.17 -9.91 41.44
CA SER A 32 24.67 -8.77 40.68
C SER A 32 25.44 -9.25 39.45
N THR A 33 25.36 -8.50 38.36
CA THR A 33 26.19 -8.69 37.16
C THR A 33 26.79 -7.37 36.71
N LEU A 34 27.96 -7.44 36.07
CA LEU A 34 28.64 -6.30 35.46
C LEU A 34 28.56 -6.42 33.94
N ILE A 35 28.03 -5.38 33.30
CA ILE A 35 27.82 -5.33 31.86
C ILE A 35 28.75 -4.25 31.31
N SER A 36 29.70 -4.66 30.47
CA SER A 36 30.64 -3.74 29.81
C SER A 36 29.91 -2.80 28.85
N ILE A 37 30.23 -1.51 28.91
CA ILE A 37 29.76 -0.50 27.95
C ILE A 37 30.77 -0.35 26.78
N ASN A 38 31.80 -1.19 26.73
CA ASN A 38 32.88 -1.14 25.72
C ASN A 38 33.66 0.19 25.70
N ILE A 39 33.70 0.87 26.84
CA ILE A 39 34.52 2.06 27.08
C ILE A 39 35.56 1.71 28.14
N ALA A 40 36.83 2.01 27.85
CA ALA A 40 37.94 1.80 28.77
C ALA A 40 38.64 3.13 29.06
N VAL A 41 38.76 3.50 30.33
CA VAL A 41 39.40 4.77 30.74
C VAL A 41 40.43 4.51 31.85
N LEU A 42 41.45 5.37 31.92
CA LEU A 42 42.37 5.34 33.06
C LEU A 42 41.63 5.80 34.33
N PRO A 43 41.91 5.21 35.51
CA PRO A 43 41.26 5.61 36.77
C PRO A 43 41.37 7.11 37.09
N LYS A 44 42.45 7.78 36.66
CA LYS A 44 42.66 9.23 36.81
C LYS A 44 41.62 10.08 36.05
N HIS A 45 41.06 9.54 34.97
CA HIS A 45 40.03 10.20 34.15
C HIS A 45 38.61 9.87 34.60
N TRP A 46 38.42 9.08 35.67
CA TRP A 46 37.09 8.76 36.20
C TRP A 46 36.71 9.67 37.37
N ASN A 47 35.46 10.14 37.38
CA ASN A 47 34.88 10.83 38.51
C ASN A 47 33.98 9.87 39.29
N LYS A 48 34.42 9.48 40.50
CA LYS A 48 33.70 8.55 41.38
C LYS A 48 32.43 9.14 42.00
N VAL A 49 32.31 10.47 42.05
CA VAL A 49 31.14 11.15 42.64
C VAL A 49 30.00 11.22 41.62
N SER A 50 30.31 11.70 40.41
CA SER A 50 29.32 11.83 39.34
C SER A 50 29.14 10.57 38.48
N ASN A 51 30.00 9.55 38.65
CA ASN A 51 30.08 8.36 37.79
C ASN A 51 30.20 8.71 36.29
N THR A 52 31.05 9.70 35.98
CA THR A 52 31.31 10.18 34.62
C THR A 52 32.81 10.24 34.32
N VAL A 53 33.14 10.30 33.03
CA VAL A 53 34.49 10.55 32.54
C VAL A 53 34.80 12.05 32.62
N ARG A 54 35.96 12.40 33.18
CA ARG A 54 36.46 13.77 33.35
C ARG A 54 36.87 14.38 32.01
N SER A 55 36.87 15.71 31.93
CA SER A 55 37.32 16.48 30.76
C SER A 55 38.79 16.26 30.37
N SER A 56 39.59 15.63 31.25
CA SER A 56 40.98 15.28 30.96
C SER A 56 41.13 14.09 30.01
N GLU A 57 40.05 13.35 29.70
CA GLU A 57 40.01 12.34 28.62
C GLU A 57 39.53 13.00 27.32
N PRO A 58 40.30 12.97 26.21
CA PRO A 58 39.93 13.62 24.95
C PRO A 58 38.53 13.29 24.43
N HIS A 59 38.05 12.06 24.65
CA HIS A 59 36.75 11.60 24.18
C HIS A 59 35.64 11.70 25.24
N CYS A 60 35.84 12.46 26.33
CA CYS A 60 34.93 12.48 27.48
C CYS A 60 33.47 12.78 27.11
N TYR A 61 33.24 13.67 26.13
CA TYR A 61 31.89 14.01 25.67
C TYR A 61 31.17 12.78 25.09
N TYR A 62 31.79 12.09 24.14
CA TYR A 62 31.22 10.90 23.51
C TYR A 62 31.06 9.75 24.49
N TYR A 63 32.03 9.54 25.38
CA TYR A 63 31.96 8.51 26.41
C TYR A 63 30.83 8.78 27.40
N ASN A 64 30.69 10.02 27.89
CA ASN A 64 29.60 10.37 28.80
C ASN A 64 28.23 10.28 28.12
N LYS A 65 28.13 10.63 26.84
CA LYS A 65 26.90 10.45 26.07
C LYS A 65 26.50 8.97 25.98
N ALA A 66 27.42 8.09 25.59
CA ALA A 66 27.17 6.65 25.51
C ALA A 66 26.84 6.02 26.88
N ILE A 67 27.53 6.43 27.95
CA ILE A 67 27.22 6.01 29.33
C ILE A 67 25.80 6.43 29.70
N SER A 68 25.40 7.67 29.39
CA SER A 68 24.07 8.18 29.67
C SER A 68 22.98 7.42 28.91
N GLU A 69 23.18 7.12 27.63
CA GLU A 69 22.23 6.36 26.81
C GLU A 69 22.00 4.95 27.36
N VAL A 70 23.08 4.23 27.70
CA VAL A 70 22.98 2.88 28.29
C VAL A 70 22.32 2.93 29.66
N TYR A 71 22.64 3.94 30.48
CA TYR A 71 22.03 4.11 31.80
C TYR A 71 20.52 4.39 31.69
N GLN A 72 20.10 5.31 30.82
CA GLN A 72 18.70 5.64 30.60
C GLN A 72 17.90 4.42 30.11
N LYS A 73 18.44 3.67 29.14
CA LYS A 73 17.84 2.42 28.68
C LYS A 73 17.66 1.41 29.81
N ALA A 74 18.69 1.22 30.63
CA ALA A 74 18.62 0.33 31.77
C ALA A 74 17.62 0.81 32.84
N ASP A 75 17.55 2.12 33.08
CA ASP A 75 16.64 2.74 34.05
C ASP A 75 15.19 2.54 33.63
N THR A 76 14.86 2.77 32.35
CA THR A 76 13.53 2.49 31.79
C THR A 76 13.13 1.03 32.02
N ILE A 77 14.02 0.07 31.73
CA ILE A 77 13.74 -1.36 31.97
C ILE A 77 13.47 -1.62 33.46
N VAL A 78 14.21 -0.99 34.37
CA VAL A 78 14.01 -1.14 35.82
C VAL A 78 12.67 -0.52 36.26
N MET A 79 12.31 0.65 35.74
CA MET A 79 11.06 1.35 36.08
C MET A 79 9.83 0.57 35.59
N GLU A 80 9.85 0.05 34.37
CA GLU A 80 8.79 -0.82 33.83
C GLU A 80 8.58 -2.09 34.68
N ASN A 81 9.63 -2.55 35.36
CA ASN A 81 9.64 -3.78 36.15
C ASN A 81 9.84 -3.49 37.65
N PHE A 82 9.33 -2.35 38.12
CA PHE A 82 9.57 -1.85 39.47
C PHE A 82 9.06 -2.79 40.57
N PHE A 83 7.83 -3.31 40.41
CA PHE A 83 7.21 -4.22 41.37
C PHE A 83 7.78 -5.64 41.27
N THR A 84 8.14 -6.08 40.07
CA THR A 84 8.64 -7.42 39.78
C THR A 84 9.92 -7.33 38.93
N PRO A 85 11.10 -7.22 39.54
CA PRO A 85 12.34 -7.06 38.79
C PRO A 85 12.66 -8.25 37.88
N LEU A 86 13.30 -7.98 36.76
CA LEU A 86 13.72 -9.03 35.83
C LEU A 86 14.91 -9.83 36.38
N PRO A 87 14.92 -11.18 36.24
CA PRO A 87 16.13 -11.97 36.40
C PRO A 87 17.24 -11.51 35.44
N ILE A 88 18.51 -11.72 35.84
CA ILE A 88 19.68 -11.26 35.06
C ILE A 88 19.63 -11.65 33.57
N PRO A 89 19.31 -12.91 33.18
CA PRO A 89 19.27 -13.27 31.76
C PRO A 89 18.27 -12.44 30.95
N GLN A 90 17.07 -12.21 31.49
CA GLN A 90 16.00 -11.45 30.81
C GLN A 90 16.34 -9.95 30.75
N PHE A 91 16.95 -9.42 31.81
CA PHE A 91 17.46 -8.05 31.80
C PHE A 91 18.54 -7.87 30.72
N LEU A 92 19.48 -8.82 30.60
CA LEU A 92 20.52 -8.78 29.57
C LEU A 92 19.95 -8.88 28.15
N GLU A 93 18.93 -9.69 27.94
CA GLU A 93 18.24 -9.82 26.65
C GLU A 93 17.58 -8.48 26.26
N ARG A 94 16.80 -7.87 27.16
CA ARG A 94 16.18 -6.55 26.97
C ARG A 94 17.21 -5.43 26.77
N LEU A 95 18.34 -5.49 27.47
CA LEU A 95 19.40 -4.50 27.36
C LEU A 95 20.19 -4.64 26.04
N LYS A 96 20.43 -5.88 25.59
CA LYS A 96 21.10 -6.21 24.32
C LYS A 96 20.18 -6.09 23.10
N ASP A 97 18.88 -6.06 23.32
CA ASP A 97 17.90 -5.87 22.26
C ASP A 97 18.25 -4.59 21.49
N LYS A 98 18.59 -4.77 20.21
CA LYS A 98 18.93 -3.70 19.27
C LYS A 98 17.73 -2.78 19.01
N HIS A 99 16.52 -3.20 19.37
CA HIS A 99 15.27 -2.45 19.21
C HIS A 99 15.05 -1.38 20.27
N HIS A 100 15.85 -1.34 21.32
CA HIS A 100 15.73 -0.32 22.35
C HIS A 100 16.84 0.72 22.14
N GLY A 101 16.50 1.79 21.41
CA GLY A 101 17.20 3.07 21.45
C GLY A 101 18.01 3.57 20.24
N ASN A 102 18.13 2.88 19.09
CA ASN A 102 18.60 3.51 17.83
C ASN A 102 18.51 2.59 16.58
N THR A 103 17.47 2.80 15.76
CA THR A 103 17.16 2.44 14.32
C THR A 103 15.64 2.34 14.15
N ASP A 104 14.96 3.33 14.72
CA ASP A 104 13.65 3.17 15.37
C ASP A 104 12.49 3.11 14.36
N PHE A 105 12.57 3.86 13.25
CA PHE A 105 11.43 4.00 12.35
C PHE A 105 11.19 2.79 11.45
N TYR A 106 12.21 2.33 10.72
CA TYR A 106 12.01 1.26 9.74
C TYR A 106 11.58 -0.05 10.38
N VAL A 107 12.25 -0.44 11.48
CA VAL A 107 11.90 -1.66 12.23
C VAL A 107 10.49 -1.56 12.78
N PHE A 108 10.14 -0.42 13.40
CA PHE A 108 8.80 -0.18 13.91
C PHE A 108 7.77 -0.32 12.78
N ILE A 109 7.97 0.36 11.65
CA ILE A 109 7.02 0.32 10.54
C ILE A 109 6.92 -1.06 9.90
N GLU A 110 8.00 -1.82 9.78
CA GLU A 110 7.94 -3.19 9.27
C GLU A 110 7.09 -4.09 10.17
N ASN A 111 7.22 -3.96 11.49
CA ASN A 111 6.35 -4.66 12.44
C ASN A 111 4.89 -4.21 12.33
N GLU A 112 4.63 -2.91 12.12
CA GLU A 112 3.27 -2.41 11.88
C GLU A 112 2.69 -2.92 10.56
N ILE A 113 3.50 -3.02 9.50
CA ILE A 113 3.07 -3.56 8.21
C ILE A 113 2.64 -5.02 8.36
N GLU A 114 3.32 -5.83 9.19
CA GLU A 114 2.90 -7.20 9.49
C GLU A 114 1.49 -7.25 10.10
N GLN A 115 1.18 -6.36 11.04
CA GLN A 115 -0.17 -6.28 11.63
C GLN A 115 -1.20 -5.79 10.59
N LEU A 116 -0.82 -4.84 9.75
CA LEU A 116 -1.69 -4.30 8.70
C LEU A 116 -2.07 -5.34 7.64
N LYS A 117 -1.30 -6.43 7.46
CA LYS A 117 -1.66 -7.53 6.53
C LYS A 117 -3.03 -8.14 6.82
N GLN A 118 -3.48 -8.10 8.07
CA GLN A 118 -4.78 -8.65 8.48
C GLN A 118 -5.97 -7.83 7.96
N SER A 119 -5.78 -6.53 7.73
CA SER A 119 -6.86 -5.59 7.41
C SER A 119 -6.70 -4.87 6.07
N ARG A 120 -5.51 -4.93 5.46
CA ARG A 120 -5.20 -4.23 4.20
C ARG A 120 -5.01 -5.21 3.05
N ALA A 121 -5.51 -4.82 1.88
CA ALA A 121 -5.29 -5.57 0.65
C ALA A 121 -3.79 -5.79 0.37
N SER A 122 -3.43 -6.98 -0.14
CA SER A 122 -2.05 -7.40 -0.42
C SER A 122 -1.28 -6.40 -1.30
N GLY A 123 -1.92 -5.83 -2.32
CA GLY A 123 -1.31 -4.80 -3.17
C GLY A 123 -0.98 -3.50 -2.42
N THR A 124 -1.73 -3.15 -1.37
CA THR A 124 -1.42 -2.00 -0.52
C THR A 124 -0.19 -2.28 0.33
N ILE A 125 -0.10 -3.48 0.91
CA ILE A 125 1.06 -3.94 1.68
C ILE A 125 2.33 -3.97 0.82
N ALA A 126 2.25 -4.50 -0.39
CA ALA A 126 3.37 -4.51 -1.34
C ALA A 126 3.86 -3.08 -1.66
N ASN A 127 2.94 -2.12 -1.78
CA ASN A 127 3.30 -0.72 -1.97
C ASN A 127 4.00 -0.09 -0.75
N TYR A 128 3.66 -0.53 0.48
CA TYR A 128 4.35 -0.08 1.68
C TYR A 128 5.78 -0.62 1.74
N TYR A 129 5.99 -1.92 1.51
CA TYR A 129 7.35 -2.46 1.44
C TYR A 129 8.18 -1.84 0.33
N LYS A 130 7.59 -1.61 -0.86
CA LYS A 130 8.29 -0.94 -1.96
C LYS A 130 8.78 0.46 -1.54
N LEU A 131 7.92 1.23 -0.87
CA LEU A 131 8.30 2.54 -0.33
C LEU A 131 9.45 2.41 0.68
N ILE A 132 9.33 1.51 1.67
CA ILE A 132 10.33 1.34 2.72
C ILE A 132 11.68 0.90 2.15
N ASN A 133 11.68 -0.01 1.18
CA ASN A 133 12.91 -0.44 0.52
C ASN A 133 13.59 0.71 -0.23
N THR A 134 12.84 1.50 -1.00
CA THR A 134 13.40 2.70 -1.66
C THR A 134 13.92 3.72 -0.64
N MET A 135 13.23 3.92 0.48
CA MET A 135 13.72 4.81 1.53
C MET A 135 14.99 4.29 2.20
N LYS A 136 15.12 2.97 2.40
CA LYS A 136 16.33 2.34 2.94
C LYS A 136 17.52 2.45 2.00
N GLU A 137 17.30 2.39 0.68
CA GLU A 137 18.35 2.63 -0.32
C GLU A 137 18.87 4.07 -0.27
N TRP A 138 17.97 5.05 -0.11
CA TRP A 138 18.32 6.46 -0.01
C TRP A 138 18.93 6.85 1.35
N LYS A 139 18.30 6.41 2.43
CA LYS A 139 18.69 6.68 3.82
C LYS A 139 18.56 5.40 4.65
N PRO A 140 19.65 4.60 4.78
CA PRO A 140 19.62 3.28 5.42
C PRO A 140 19.21 3.28 6.91
N ILE A 141 19.46 4.38 7.61
CA ILE A 141 19.18 4.54 9.04
C ILE A 141 18.31 5.77 9.22
N LEU A 142 17.17 5.59 9.90
CA LEU A 142 16.22 6.65 10.20
C LEU A 142 15.69 6.52 11.63
N SER A 143 15.97 7.51 12.47
CA SER A 143 15.38 7.67 13.80
C SER A 143 14.09 8.50 13.74
N PHE A 144 13.18 8.36 14.72
CA PHE A 144 11.96 9.18 14.75
C PHE A 144 12.26 10.68 14.86
N ASN A 145 13.32 11.07 15.55
CA ASN A 145 13.70 12.48 15.72
C ASN A 145 14.13 13.16 14.41
N GLU A 146 14.57 12.39 13.42
CA GLU A 146 14.93 12.91 12.09
C GLU A 146 13.70 13.13 11.20
N ILE A 147 12.53 12.61 11.56
CA ILE A 147 11.29 12.70 10.78
C ILE A 147 10.66 14.08 10.98
N THR A 148 11.25 15.06 10.30
CA THR A 148 10.85 16.47 10.33
C THR A 148 10.27 16.91 8.98
N LEU A 149 9.75 18.14 8.90
CA LEU A 149 9.33 18.73 7.63
C LEU A 149 10.49 18.78 6.61
N ASP A 150 11.69 19.09 7.09
CA ASP A 150 12.89 19.14 6.26
C ASP A 150 13.22 17.76 5.66
N PHE A 151 13.10 16.69 6.45
CA PHE A 151 13.23 15.32 5.94
C PHE A 151 12.21 15.00 4.83
N ILE A 152 10.95 15.42 4.98
CA ILE A 152 9.93 15.22 3.94
C ILE A 152 10.29 15.97 2.65
N GLN A 153 10.83 17.19 2.77
CA GLN A 153 11.26 17.98 1.62
C GLN A 153 12.50 17.38 0.94
N GLN A 154 13.48 16.91 1.71
CA GLN A 154 14.64 16.20 1.16
C GLN A 154 14.22 14.93 0.43
N PHE A 155 13.30 14.14 1.01
CA PHE A 155 12.76 12.96 0.35
C PHE A 155 12.04 13.31 -0.95
N HIS A 156 11.24 14.39 -0.96
CA HIS A 156 10.57 14.88 -2.15
C HIS A 156 11.56 15.21 -3.28
N ASN A 157 12.60 15.97 -2.96
CA ASN A 157 13.60 16.39 -3.93
C ASN A 157 14.38 15.19 -4.48
N HIS A 158 14.80 14.27 -3.61
CA HIS A 158 15.45 13.02 -4.01
C HIS A 158 14.60 12.22 -5.00
N GLU A 159 13.31 12.08 -4.72
CA GLU A 159 12.39 11.35 -5.58
C GLU A 159 12.23 11.97 -6.98
N LEU A 160 12.32 13.30 -7.08
CA LEU A 160 12.36 14.02 -8.36
C LEU A 160 13.71 13.85 -9.08
N GLU A 161 14.82 13.89 -8.36
CA GLU A 161 16.18 13.70 -8.90
C GLU A 161 16.38 12.30 -9.48
N VAL A 162 15.79 11.28 -8.85
CA VAL A 162 15.78 9.90 -9.37
C VAL A 162 14.91 9.76 -10.64
N GLY A 163 14.17 10.80 -11.01
CA GLY A 163 13.36 10.83 -12.23
C GLY A 163 11.96 10.25 -12.08
N ASN A 164 11.44 10.11 -10.84
CA ASN A 164 10.06 9.67 -10.66
C ASN A 164 9.08 10.77 -11.10
N ILE A 165 8.06 10.36 -11.86
CA ILE A 165 6.96 11.25 -12.23
C ILE A 165 6.13 11.66 -11.01
N LEU A 166 5.51 12.84 -11.06
CA LEU A 166 4.78 13.44 -9.94
C LEU A 166 3.67 12.56 -9.36
N SER A 167 3.00 11.73 -10.17
CA SER A 167 1.98 10.80 -9.68
C SER A 167 2.58 9.67 -8.82
N THR A 168 3.78 9.20 -9.16
CA THR A 168 4.53 8.24 -8.36
C THR A 168 5.00 8.87 -7.06
N VAL A 169 5.55 10.09 -7.13
CA VAL A 169 5.99 10.86 -5.95
C VAL A 169 4.82 11.11 -4.99
N TYR A 170 3.67 11.55 -5.52
CA TYR A 170 2.43 11.71 -4.76
C TYR A 170 2.03 10.41 -4.03
N LYS A 171 2.10 9.26 -4.71
CA LYS A 171 1.71 7.97 -4.11
C LYS A 171 2.68 7.55 -3.01
N LYS A 172 3.99 7.77 -3.19
CA LYS A 172 5.01 7.54 -2.16
C LYS A 172 4.75 8.41 -0.93
N HIS A 173 4.52 9.72 -1.09
CA HIS A 173 4.16 10.60 0.02
C HIS A 173 2.84 10.22 0.69
N SER A 174 1.82 9.81 -0.06
CA SER A 174 0.54 9.36 0.52
C SER A 174 0.73 8.14 1.43
N ASN A 175 1.54 7.17 0.99
CA ASN A 175 1.86 6.00 1.78
C ASN A 175 2.73 6.37 3.00
N LEU A 176 3.76 7.22 2.83
CA LEU A 176 4.63 7.66 3.92
C LEU A 176 3.85 8.46 4.97
N LYS A 177 2.93 9.34 4.55
CA LYS A 177 2.04 10.09 5.43
C LYS A 177 1.19 9.17 6.30
N PHE A 178 0.65 8.09 5.72
CA PHE A 178 -0.09 7.08 6.47
C PHE A 178 0.81 6.36 7.49
N LEU A 179 1.99 5.89 7.08
CA LEU A 179 2.91 5.14 7.95
C LEU A 179 3.42 6.00 9.12
N ILE A 180 3.74 7.28 8.86
CA ILE A 180 4.06 8.24 9.94
C ILE A 180 2.85 8.48 10.84
N GLY A 181 1.64 8.55 10.28
CA GLY A 181 0.41 8.64 11.06
C GLY A 181 0.24 7.48 12.05
N VAL A 182 0.61 6.25 11.66
CA VAL A 182 0.64 5.09 12.56
C VAL A 182 1.62 5.31 13.72
N ALA A 183 2.81 5.85 13.45
CA ALA A 183 3.79 6.16 14.48
C ALA A 183 3.30 7.24 15.46
N VAL A 184 2.62 8.28 14.95
CA VAL A 184 2.01 9.33 15.78
C VAL A 184 0.91 8.74 16.67
N ASN A 185 0.03 7.90 16.12
CA ASN A 185 -1.05 7.26 16.89
C ASN A 185 -0.56 6.31 17.99
N LYS A 186 0.71 5.87 17.93
CA LYS A 186 1.36 5.03 18.95
C LYS A 186 2.38 5.81 19.80
N ASP A 187 2.28 7.14 19.81
CA ASP A 187 3.11 8.05 20.60
C ASP A 187 4.62 7.92 20.33
N LYS A 188 5.01 7.37 19.17
CA LYS A 188 6.42 7.28 18.74
C LYS A 188 6.92 8.58 18.12
N LEU A 189 6.01 9.41 17.62
CA LEU A 189 6.29 10.73 17.07
C LEU A 189 5.24 11.72 17.58
N ALA A 190 5.67 12.86 18.09
CA ALA A 190 4.75 13.82 18.70
C ALA A 190 3.77 14.45 17.70
N LYS A 191 4.19 14.68 16.45
CA LYS A 191 3.39 15.37 15.42
C LYS A 191 3.71 14.85 14.04
N ASN A 192 2.75 14.95 13.11
CA ASN A 192 2.96 14.53 11.74
C ASN A 192 3.58 15.69 10.90
N PRO A 193 4.79 15.54 10.32
CA PRO A 193 5.41 16.60 9.52
C PRO A 193 4.60 16.94 8.25
N TYR A 194 3.69 16.07 7.81
CA TYR A 194 2.79 16.34 6.69
C TYR A 194 1.66 17.33 7.00
N GLU A 195 1.49 17.77 8.26
CA GLU A 195 0.54 18.85 8.59
C GLU A 195 0.88 20.17 7.87
N LYS A 196 2.18 20.40 7.60
CA LYS A 196 2.69 21.61 6.96
C LYS A 196 3.25 21.37 5.56
N PHE A 197 3.08 20.17 5.02
CA PHE A 197 3.54 19.80 3.68
C PHE A 197 2.38 19.40 2.80
N GLU A 198 2.15 20.17 1.73
CA GLU A 198 1.07 19.89 0.78
C GLU A 198 1.50 18.84 -0.25
N ILE A 199 0.81 17.69 -0.24
CA ILE A 199 1.01 16.66 -1.26
C ILE A 199 0.13 16.98 -2.47
N LYS A 200 0.70 17.66 -3.47
CA LYS A 200 -0.06 18.04 -4.68
C LYS A 200 -0.37 16.82 -5.55
N LYS A 201 -1.66 16.49 -5.68
CA LYS A 201 -2.14 15.46 -6.59
C LYS A 201 -2.09 15.99 -8.02
N ASN A 202 -1.11 15.54 -8.81
CA ASN A 202 -1.07 15.91 -10.22
C ASN A 202 -2.07 15.04 -11.02
N ILE A 203 -3.25 15.60 -11.30
CA ILE A 203 -4.27 14.96 -12.13
C ILE A 203 -4.05 15.42 -13.57
N LYS A 204 -3.21 14.69 -14.33
CA LYS A 204 -3.29 14.77 -15.79
C LYS A 204 -4.45 13.91 -16.26
N ALA A 205 -5.39 14.50 -17.01
CA ALA A 205 -6.45 13.74 -17.65
C ALA A 205 -5.82 12.70 -18.58
N GLN A 206 -5.92 11.42 -18.22
CA GLN A 206 -5.44 10.32 -19.05
C GLN A 206 -6.50 9.93 -20.09
N ASN A 207 -7.09 10.94 -20.78
CA ASN A 207 -8.24 10.75 -21.66
C ASN A 207 -7.86 10.43 -23.10
N ASN A 208 -6.57 10.42 -23.44
CA ASN A 208 -6.13 10.27 -24.83
C ASN A 208 -6.26 8.81 -25.34
N ASP A 209 -6.16 7.82 -24.44
CA ASP A 209 -6.19 6.39 -24.79
C ASP A 209 -7.54 5.73 -24.44
N VAL A 210 -8.65 6.27 -24.94
CA VAL A 210 -9.97 5.63 -24.87
C VAL A 210 -10.52 5.38 -26.27
N LEU A 211 -11.21 4.27 -26.48
CA LEU A 211 -11.75 3.92 -27.79
C LEU A 211 -12.91 4.84 -28.17
N THR A 212 -12.96 5.21 -29.45
CA THR A 212 -14.17 5.74 -30.07
C THR A 212 -15.14 4.61 -30.42
N GLU A 213 -16.36 4.95 -30.79
CA GLU A 213 -17.35 3.96 -31.23
C GLU A 213 -16.90 3.27 -32.52
N GLU A 214 -16.27 4.01 -33.43
CA GLU A 214 -15.74 3.51 -34.70
C GLU A 214 -14.56 2.57 -34.49
N GLU A 215 -13.67 2.86 -33.54
CA GLU A 215 -12.59 1.96 -33.15
C GLU A 215 -13.11 0.68 -32.50
N LEU A 216 -14.11 0.79 -31.63
CA LEU A 216 -14.76 -0.38 -31.03
C LEU A 216 -15.42 -1.27 -32.10
N LYS A 217 -16.10 -0.65 -33.09
CA LYS A 217 -16.69 -1.36 -34.24
C LYS A 217 -15.63 -2.04 -35.11
N ARG A 218 -14.46 -1.41 -35.31
CA ARG A 218 -13.33 -2.04 -36.02
C ARG A 218 -12.81 -3.28 -35.28
N LEU A 219 -12.63 -3.19 -33.96
CA LEU A 219 -12.23 -4.33 -33.13
C LEU A 219 -13.27 -5.46 -33.18
N GLN A 220 -14.56 -5.12 -33.09
CA GLN A 220 -15.65 -6.08 -33.22
C GLN A 220 -15.62 -6.77 -34.59
N SER A 221 -15.45 -6.01 -35.66
CA SER A 221 -15.39 -6.56 -37.03
C SER A 221 -14.22 -7.52 -37.21
N ALA A 222 -13.05 -7.21 -36.65
CA ALA A 222 -11.89 -8.10 -36.70
C ALA A 222 -12.13 -9.41 -35.91
N TYR A 223 -12.82 -9.31 -34.77
CA TYR A 223 -13.25 -10.48 -33.99
C TYR A 223 -14.23 -11.36 -34.78
N ASP A 224 -15.27 -10.77 -35.37
CA ASP A 224 -16.31 -11.50 -36.10
C ASP A 224 -15.76 -12.21 -37.34
N LYS A 225 -14.80 -11.58 -38.03
CA LYS A 225 -14.07 -12.16 -39.17
C LYS A 225 -13.03 -13.21 -38.78
N LYS A 226 -12.75 -13.38 -37.48
CA LYS A 226 -11.68 -14.24 -36.95
C LYS A 226 -10.33 -13.94 -37.60
N GLU A 227 -9.98 -12.65 -37.68
CA GLU A 227 -8.69 -12.21 -38.26
C GLU A 227 -7.47 -12.74 -37.47
N TYR A 228 -7.68 -13.14 -36.21
CA TYR A 228 -6.64 -13.71 -35.34
C TYR A 228 -6.91 -15.17 -34.99
N SER A 229 -5.86 -15.87 -34.57
CA SER A 229 -5.93 -17.26 -34.09
C SER A 229 -5.47 -17.39 -32.64
N LYS A 230 -5.96 -18.46 -31.96
CA LYS A 230 -5.58 -18.85 -30.60
C LYS A 230 -5.74 -17.70 -29.59
N GLY A 231 -4.76 -17.50 -28.71
CA GLY A 231 -4.83 -16.54 -27.60
C GLY A 231 -5.07 -15.08 -28.00
N LYS A 232 -4.69 -14.66 -29.22
CA LYS A 232 -4.95 -13.28 -29.67
C LYS A 232 -6.44 -13.04 -29.93
N GLN A 233 -7.14 -14.03 -30.50
CA GLN A 233 -8.59 -13.99 -30.71
C GLN A 233 -9.34 -14.04 -29.37
N GLU A 234 -8.87 -14.86 -28.43
CA GLU A 234 -9.43 -14.93 -27.08
C GLU A 234 -9.27 -13.59 -26.37
N VAL A 235 -8.06 -13.02 -26.29
CA VAL A 235 -7.83 -11.71 -25.68
C VAL A 235 -8.72 -10.62 -26.31
N LEU A 236 -8.93 -10.64 -27.62
CA LEU A 236 -9.84 -9.69 -28.28
C LEU A 236 -11.29 -9.87 -27.81
N ARG A 237 -11.79 -11.10 -27.73
CA ARG A 237 -13.13 -11.43 -27.17
C ARG A 237 -13.29 -10.87 -25.75
N GLU A 238 -12.31 -11.14 -24.90
CA GLU A 238 -12.31 -10.75 -23.49
C GLU A 238 -12.30 -9.24 -23.33
N PHE A 239 -11.48 -8.56 -24.13
CA PHE A 239 -11.35 -7.11 -24.12
C PHE A 239 -12.61 -6.42 -24.67
N LEU A 240 -13.20 -6.93 -25.76
CA LEU A 240 -14.49 -6.46 -26.28
C LEU A 240 -15.58 -6.60 -25.23
N PHE A 241 -15.68 -7.75 -24.56
CA PHE A 241 -16.65 -7.96 -23.50
C PHE A 241 -16.51 -6.91 -22.39
N SER A 242 -15.28 -6.62 -21.95
CA SER A 242 -15.02 -5.55 -20.98
C SER A 242 -15.37 -4.15 -21.51
N CYS A 243 -15.17 -3.86 -22.81
CA CYS A 243 -15.56 -2.59 -23.42
C CYS A 243 -17.07 -2.37 -23.39
N TYR A 244 -17.86 -3.44 -23.51
CA TYR A 244 -19.33 -3.35 -23.45
C TYR A 244 -19.90 -3.37 -22.04
N THR A 245 -19.15 -3.87 -21.05
CA THR A 245 -19.68 -4.17 -19.70
C THR A 245 -18.98 -3.39 -18.58
N SER A 246 -17.90 -2.66 -18.86
CA SER A 246 -17.11 -1.88 -17.88
C SER A 246 -16.37 -2.69 -16.80
N LEU A 247 -16.32 -4.01 -16.92
CA LEU A 247 -15.64 -4.88 -15.97
C LEU A 247 -14.14 -4.63 -15.96
N SER A 248 -13.53 -4.60 -14.78
CA SER A 248 -12.07 -4.65 -14.68
C SER A 248 -11.56 -6.06 -14.96
N PHE A 249 -10.26 -6.18 -15.24
CA PHE A 249 -9.61 -7.47 -15.43
C PHE A 249 -9.82 -8.43 -14.23
N ALA A 250 -9.77 -7.90 -13.00
CA ALA A 250 -9.95 -8.68 -11.78
C ALA A 250 -11.35 -9.32 -11.72
N GLU A 251 -12.41 -8.53 -11.90
CA GLU A 251 -13.79 -9.05 -11.87
C GLU A 251 -14.07 -9.98 -13.04
N PHE A 252 -13.60 -9.60 -14.23
CA PHE A 252 -13.74 -10.41 -15.43
C PHE A 252 -13.16 -11.83 -15.25
N SER A 253 -11.97 -11.94 -14.64
CA SER A 253 -11.26 -13.22 -14.45
C SER A 253 -11.92 -14.23 -13.48
N ILE A 254 -12.87 -13.76 -12.68
CA ILE A 254 -13.59 -14.58 -11.69
C ILE A 254 -15.07 -14.76 -12.04
N LEU A 255 -15.52 -14.18 -13.16
CA LEU A 255 -16.93 -14.16 -13.57
C LEU A 255 -17.45 -15.56 -13.91
N THR A 256 -18.62 -15.90 -13.38
CA THR A 256 -19.31 -17.17 -13.61
C THR A 256 -20.69 -16.95 -14.23
N TYR A 257 -21.28 -17.98 -14.84
CA TYR A 257 -22.64 -17.87 -15.36
C TYR A 257 -23.70 -17.66 -14.27
N SER A 258 -23.43 -18.03 -13.02
CA SER A 258 -24.32 -17.79 -11.87
C SER A 258 -24.47 -16.30 -11.51
N ASP A 259 -23.53 -15.48 -11.96
CA ASP A 259 -23.58 -14.02 -11.81
C ASP A 259 -24.59 -13.37 -12.79
N ILE A 260 -25.09 -14.13 -13.76
CA ILE A 260 -26.07 -13.68 -14.76
C ILE A 260 -27.46 -14.14 -14.32
N LYS A 261 -28.37 -13.18 -14.16
CA LYS A 261 -29.74 -13.43 -13.70
C LYS A 261 -30.76 -12.88 -14.71
N PRO A 262 -31.91 -13.54 -14.90
CA PRO A 262 -33.00 -12.96 -15.66
C PRO A 262 -33.68 -11.83 -14.86
N ILE A 263 -34.02 -10.74 -15.53
CA ILE A 263 -34.86 -9.66 -15.01
C ILE A 263 -36.04 -9.44 -15.95
N LYS A 264 -37.25 -9.48 -15.39
CA LYS A 264 -38.46 -9.07 -16.10
C LYS A 264 -38.63 -7.57 -15.91
N VAL A 265 -38.86 -6.87 -17.01
CA VAL A 265 -39.26 -5.45 -16.98
C VAL A 265 -40.77 -5.34 -17.20
N ASP A 266 -41.38 -4.23 -16.81
CA ASP A 266 -42.83 -3.96 -16.91
C ASP A 266 -43.47 -4.29 -18.27
N THR A 267 -42.68 -4.24 -19.35
CA THR A 267 -43.11 -4.61 -20.71
C THR A 267 -43.33 -6.12 -20.93
N GLY A 268 -43.12 -6.96 -19.92
CA GLY A 268 -43.19 -8.43 -20.00
C GLY A 268 -41.99 -9.10 -20.66
N LYS A 269 -41.05 -8.32 -21.21
CA LYS A 269 -39.78 -8.83 -21.76
C LYS A 269 -38.81 -9.19 -20.64
N THR A 270 -38.07 -10.27 -20.85
CA THR A 270 -36.99 -10.70 -19.95
C THR A 270 -35.64 -10.31 -20.55
N TYR A 271 -34.81 -9.64 -19.75
CA TYR A 271 -33.42 -9.33 -20.07
C TYR A 271 -32.49 -10.10 -19.14
N LEU A 272 -31.21 -10.17 -19.48
CA LEU A 272 -30.18 -10.69 -18.59
C LEU A 272 -29.50 -9.52 -17.88
N ILE A 273 -29.23 -9.68 -16.59
CA ILE A 273 -28.46 -8.73 -15.80
C ILE A 273 -27.27 -9.46 -15.18
N LEU A 274 -26.09 -8.91 -15.40
CA LEU A 274 -24.88 -9.36 -14.74
C LEU A 274 -24.72 -8.59 -13.43
N CYS A 275 -24.67 -9.32 -12.30
CA CYS A 275 -24.61 -8.73 -10.97
C CYS A 275 -23.56 -9.43 -10.11
N ASN A 276 -22.59 -8.65 -9.60
CA ASN A 276 -21.59 -9.10 -8.62
C ASN A 276 -21.03 -7.87 -7.90
N GLU A 277 -20.01 -8.02 -7.07
CA GLU A 277 -19.36 -6.98 -6.30
C GLU A 277 -17.96 -6.65 -6.83
N ARG A 278 -17.59 -5.38 -6.75
CA ARG A 278 -16.24 -4.92 -7.08
C ARG A 278 -15.24 -5.51 -6.10
N THR A 279 -14.24 -6.25 -6.61
CA THR A 279 -13.24 -6.94 -5.78
C THR A 279 -12.51 -6.02 -4.79
N LYS A 280 -12.36 -4.73 -5.12
CA LYS A 280 -11.63 -3.77 -4.28
C LYS A 280 -12.51 -3.06 -3.24
N THR A 281 -13.77 -2.78 -3.56
CA THR A 281 -14.63 -1.90 -2.75
C THR A 281 -15.87 -2.59 -2.22
N SER A 282 -16.13 -3.83 -2.63
CA SER A 282 -17.35 -4.59 -2.33
C SER A 282 -18.64 -3.89 -2.75
N VAL A 283 -18.54 -2.88 -3.62
CA VAL A 283 -19.72 -2.19 -4.16
C VAL A 283 -20.36 -3.09 -5.21
N THR A 284 -21.65 -3.35 -5.08
CA THR A 284 -22.40 -4.10 -6.08
C THR A 284 -22.47 -3.32 -7.39
N TYR A 285 -22.24 -4.01 -8.50
CA TYR A 285 -22.50 -3.49 -9.84
C TYR A 285 -23.60 -4.31 -10.51
N LYS A 286 -24.40 -3.65 -11.34
CA LYS A 286 -25.47 -4.28 -12.12
C LYS A 286 -25.34 -3.83 -13.58
N ILE A 287 -25.04 -4.77 -14.46
CA ILE A 287 -24.80 -4.51 -15.89
C ILE A 287 -25.88 -5.22 -16.70
N PRO A 288 -26.87 -4.49 -17.26
CA PRO A 288 -27.83 -5.06 -18.19
C PRO A 288 -27.15 -5.55 -19.46
N ILE A 289 -27.39 -6.82 -19.82
CA ILE A 289 -26.97 -7.41 -21.08
C ILE A 289 -28.13 -7.23 -22.06
N VAL A 290 -28.12 -6.07 -22.74
CA VAL A 290 -29.16 -5.67 -23.72
C VAL A 290 -28.69 -5.77 -25.17
N SER A 291 -27.38 -5.87 -25.38
CA SER A 291 -26.78 -5.93 -26.71
C SER A 291 -26.62 -7.39 -27.18
N PRO A 292 -27.10 -7.75 -28.38
CA PRO A 292 -26.87 -9.07 -28.97
C PRO A 292 -25.38 -9.42 -29.10
N VAL A 293 -24.52 -8.41 -29.30
CA VAL A 293 -23.07 -8.59 -29.36
C VAL A 293 -22.53 -9.13 -28.04
N VAL A 294 -23.01 -8.61 -26.91
CA VAL A 294 -22.60 -9.07 -25.58
C VAL A 294 -23.07 -10.50 -25.33
N VAL A 295 -24.30 -10.84 -25.76
CA VAL A 295 -24.82 -12.22 -25.68
C VAL A 295 -23.95 -13.19 -26.48
N ALA A 296 -23.57 -12.81 -27.71
CA ALA A 296 -22.69 -13.63 -28.54
C ALA A 296 -21.29 -13.80 -27.93
N LEU A 297 -20.76 -12.74 -27.29
CA LEU A 297 -19.48 -12.79 -26.59
C LEU A 297 -19.54 -13.66 -25.33
N LEU A 298 -20.68 -13.74 -24.63
CA LEU A 298 -20.83 -14.60 -23.44
C LEU A 298 -20.67 -16.08 -23.80
N GLY A 299 -21.39 -16.55 -24.82
CA GLY A 299 -21.53 -17.97 -25.09
C GLY A 299 -22.47 -18.65 -24.09
N ASN A 300 -22.45 -19.99 -24.08
CA ASN A 300 -23.27 -20.82 -23.21
C ASN A 300 -22.39 -21.59 -22.21
N GLY A 301 -22.89 -21.83 -21.01
CA GLY A 301 -22.21 -22.65 -20.02
C GLY A 301 -23.05 -22.87 -18.76
N GLU A 302 -22.51 -23.67 -17.85
CA GLU A 302 -23.19 -24.06 -16.61
C GLU A 302 -23.03 -22.99 -15.51
N PRO A 303 -23.97 -22.86 -14.55
CA PRO A 303 -23.96 -21.78 -13.57
C PRO A 303 -22.63 -21.59 -12.82
N CYS A 304 -22.00 -22.66 -12.34
CA CYS A 304 -20.75 -22.59 -11.59
C CYS A 304 -19.49 -22.47 -12.47
N GLN A 305 -19.64 -22.51 -13.79
CA GLN A 305 -18.54 -22.43 -14.73
C GLN A 305 -18.09 -20.97 -14.90
N LYS A 306 -16.77 -20.74 -14.92
CA LYS A 306 -16.21 -19.45 -15.31
C LYS A 306 -16.53 -19.16 -16.78
N ILE A 307 -16.98 -17.94 -17.08
CA ILE A 307 -17.31 -17.51 -18.45
C ILE A 307 -16.04 -17.35 -19.29
N PHE A 308 -14.96 -16.90 -18.65
CA PHE A 308 -13.69 -16.61 -19.30
C PHE A 308 -12.53 -17.24 -18.52
N LEU A 309 -11.49 -17.63 -19.25
CA LEU A 309 -10.26 -18.20 -18.70
C LEU A 309 -9.06 -17.35 -19.16
N PRO A 310 -8.96 -16.08 -18.71
CA PRO A 310 -7.95 -15.18 -19.23
C PRO A 310 -6.55 -15.61 -18.81
N ILE A 311 -5.60 -15.41 -19.72
CA ILE A 311 -4.18 -15.37 -19.38
C ILE A 311 -3.89 -14.17 -18.46
N SER A 312 -2.71 -14.11 -17.84
CA SER A 312 -2.41 -12.99 -16.93
C SER A 312 -2.42 -11.63 -17.64
N ASN A 313 -2.79 -10.58 -16.89
CA ASN A 313 -3.02 -9.22 -17.41
C ASN A 313 -1.83 -8.66 -18.22
N GLN A 314 -0.59 -9.00 -17.87
CA GLN A 314 0.58 -8.54 -18.60
C GLN A 314 0.65 -9.11 -20.03
N PRO A 315 0.62 -10.45 -20.24
CA PRO A 315 0.40 -11.05 -21.57
C PRO A 315 -0.81 -10.48 -22.32
N THR A 316 -1.96 -10.32 -21.66
CA THR A 316 -3.15 -9.71 -22.26
C THR A 316 -2.83 -8.33 -22.84
N ASN A 317 -2.17 -7.46 -22.08
CA ASN A 317 -1.79 -6.12 -22.55
C ASN A 317 -0.76 -6.15 -23.70
N ARG A 318 0.09 -7.17 -23.79
CA ARG A 318 0.98 -7.34 -24.95
C ARG A 318 0.19 -7.68 -26.21
N TYR A 319 -0.73 -8.64 -26.13
CA TYR A 319 -1.61 -8.96 -27.25
C TYR A 319 -2.47 -7.76 -27.68
N LEU A 320 -2.99 -6.98 -26.72
CA LEU A 320 -3.74 -5.77 -27.04
C LEU A 320 -2.88 -4.77 -27.80
N LYS A 321 -1.63 -4.56 -27.41
CA LYS A 321 -0.70 -3.69 -28.16
C LYS A 321 -0.56 -4.17 -29.61
N ASP A 322 -0.39 -5.47 -29.83
CA ASP A 322 -0.25 -6.05 -31.17
C ASP A 322 -1.55 -5.93 -31.98
N ILE A 323 -2.72 -6.11 -31.36
CA ILE A 323 -4.03 -5.93 -32.01
C ILE A 323 -4.22 -4.47 -32.44
N MET A 324 -3.90 -3.52 -31.57
CA MET A 324 -4.04 -2.09 -31.90
C MET A 324 -3.13 -1.69 -33.05
N ALA A 325 -1.90 -2.22 -33.08
CA ALA A 325 -0.97 -1.99 -34.18
C ALA A 325 -1.50 -2.54 -35.52
N ASP A 326 -1.99 -3.78 -35.53
CA ASP A 326 -2.54 -4.41 -36.74
C ASP A 326 -3.74 -3.65 -37.31
N LEU A 327 -4.63 -3.15 -36.44
CA LEU A 327 -5.83 -2.40 -36.82
C LEU A 327 -5.59 -0.91 -37.01
N LYS A 328 -4.33 -0.45 -36.91
CA LYS A 328 -3.91 0.95 -37.04
C LYS A 328 -4.70 1.87 -36.11
N ILE A 329 -4.82 1.46 -34.85
CA ILE A 329 -5.39 2.25 -33.76
C ILE A 329 -4.22 2.83 -32.96
N ASP A 330 -3.93 4.11 -33.14
CA ASP A 330 -2.82 4.81 -32.50
C ASP A 330 -3.15 5.20 -31.04
N LYS A 331 -3.39 4.18 -30.21
CA LYS A 331 -3.71 4.32 -28.78
C LYS A 331 -2.99 3.25 -27.97
N THR A 332 -2.48 3.64 -26.81
CA THR A 332 -1.86 2.69 -25.89
C THR A 332 -2.93 2.01 -25.05
N MET A 333 -3.39 0.85 -25.53
CA MET A 333 -4.45 0.10 -24.88
C MET A 333 -3.93 -0.88 -23.83
N THR A 334 -4.50 -0.78 -22.64
CA THR A 334 -4.43 -1.82 -21.61
C THR A 334 -5.85 -2.31 -21.34
N PHE A 335 -6.00 -3.48 -20.71
CA PHE A 335 -7.33 -4.03 -20.42
C PHE A 335 -8.21 -3.06 -19.62
N HIS A 336 -7.64 -2.28 -18.70
CA HIS A 336 -8.40 -1.29 -17.93
C HIS A 336 -8.95 -0.12 -18.78
N ARG A 337 -8.35 0.16 -19.95
CA ARG A 337 -8.88 1.17 -20.88
C ARG A 337 -10.23 0.77 -21.47
N ALA A 338 -10.59 -0.51 -21.46
CA ALA A 338 -11.94 -0.95 -21.84
C ALA A 338 -13.02 -0.26 -21.00
N ARG A 339 -12.82 -0.20 -19.68
CA ARG A 339 -13.74 0.47 -18.74
C ARG A 339 -13.83 1.98 -18.98
N HIS A 340 -12.71 2.64 -19.29
CA HIS A 340 -12.72 4.06 -19.64
C HIS A 340 -13.39 4.33 -20.99
N SER A 341 -13.21 3.40 -21.95
CA SER A 341 -13.89 3.44 -23.24
C SER A 341 -15.40 3.29 -23.07
N PHE A 342 -15.84 2.33 -22.26
CA PHE A 342 -17.25 2.19 -21.87
C PHE A 342 -17.81 3.52 -21.35
N ARG A 343 -17.16 4.13 -20.35
CA ARG A 343 -17.63 5.37 -19.73
C ARG A 343 -17.71 6.52 -20.73
N THR A 344 -16.71 6.65 -21.60
CA THR A 344 -16.64 7.71 -22.61
C THR A 344 -17.73 7.55 -23.66
N ILE A 345 -17.92 6.33 -24.18
CA ILE A 345 -18.96 6.04 -25.16
C ILE A 345 -20.35 6.20 -24.53
N ALA A 346 -20.54 5.74 -23.29
CA ALA A 346 -21.82 5.87 -22.57
C ALA A 346 -22.21 7.34 -22.39
N ALA A 347 -21.25 8.19 -22.00
CA ALA A 347 -21.46 9.63 -21.90
C ALA A 347 -21.80 10.25 -23.27
N LYS A 348 -21.10 9.87 -24.35
CA LYS A 348 -21.41 10.34 -25.72
C LYS A 348 -22.80 9.92 -26.19
N LYS A 349 -23.27 8.73 -25.81
CA LYS A 349 -24.64 8.26 -26.10
C LYS A 349 -25.69 8.83 -25.15
N GLY A 350 -25.31 9.72 -24.25
CA GLY A 350 -26.23 10.41 -23.35
C GLY A 350 -26.81 9.53 -22.25
N ILE A 351 -26.13 8.44 -21.87
CA ILE A 351 -26.50 7.64 -20.68
C ILE A 351 -26.28 8.51 -19.45
N ARG A 352 -27.31 8.59 -18.59
CA ARG A 352 -27.25 9.38 -17.35
C ARG A 352 -26.06 8.96 -16.47
N ASP A 353 -25.35 9.95 -15.95
CA ASP A 353 -24.14 9.71 -15.15
C ASP A 353 -24.38 8.83 -13.93
N GLY A 354 -25.49 9.00 -13.22
CA GLY A 354 -25.86 8.12 -12.10
C GLY A 354 -26.06 6.66 -12.51
N ILE A 355 -26.62 6.40 -13.69
CA ILE A 355 -26.76 5.04 -14.22
C ILE A 355 -25.40 4.47 -14.61
N ALA A 356 -24.57 5.25 -15.31
CA ALA A 356 -23.23 4.81 -15.68
C ALA A 356 -22.38 4.49 -14.44
N GLU A 357 -22.45 5.30 -13.37
CA GLU A 357 -21.76 5.05 -12.10
C GLU A 357 -22.21 3.76 -11.42
N ARG A 358 -23.51 3.45 -11.43
CA ARG A 358 -24.08 2.23 -10.84
C ARG A 358 -23.72 0.97 -11.65
N ILE A 359 -23.73 1.06 -12.98
CA ILE A 359 -23.21 0.00 -13.87
C ILE A 359 -21.71 -0.24 -13.59
N MET A 360 -20.96 0.84 -13.39
CA MET A 360 -19.55 0.78 -13.05
C MET A 360 -19.29 0.45 -11.58
N GLY A 361 -20.29 0.43 -10.69
CA GLY A 361 -20.11 0.18 -9.25
C GLY A 361 -19.11 1.13 -8.58
N HIS A 362 -19.22 2.44 -8.78
CA HIS A 362 -18.37 3.44 -8.11
C HIS A 362 -18.86 3.77 -6.69
N ALA A 363 -17.96 3.69 -5.71
CA ALA A 363 -18.28 3.89 -4.29
C ALA A 363 -18.74 5.33 -3.95
N GLU A 364 -18.00 6.35 -4.40
CA GLU A 364 -18.27 7.75 -4.02
C GLU A 364 -19.56 8.34 -4.64
N GLY A 365 -20.06 7.74 -5.73
CA GLY A 365 -21.29 8.19 -6.41
C GLY A 365 -22.56 7.51 -5.89
N ASN A 366 -22.45 6.26 -5.43
CA ASN A 366 -23.58 5.44 -5.02
C ASN A 366 -24.15 5.87 -3.65
N ASP A 367 -23.31 6.14 -2.65
CA ASP A 367 -23.80 6.44 -1.29
C ASP A 367 -24.67 7.71 -1.21
N ILE A 368 -24.37 8.74 -2.00
CA ILE A 368 -25.17 9.97 -2.01
C ILE A 368 -26.35 9.84 -2.98
N LYS A 369 -26.16 9.29 -4.18
CA LYS A 369 -27.23 9.22 -5.18
C LYS A 369 -28.28 8.13 -4.90
N ASP A 370 -27.93 7.00 -4.29
CA ASP A 370 -28.90 5.95 -3.98
C ASP A 370 -29.90 6.38 -2.87
N ILE A 371 -29.54 7.35 -2.03
CA ILE A 371 -30.46 7.96 -1.04
C ILE A 371 -31.51 8.85 -1.73
N TYR A 372 -31.15 9.55 -2.81
CA TYR A 372 -32.03 10.53 -3.47
C TYR A 372 -32.70 10.03 -4.76
N THR A 373 -32.18 8.98 -5.38
CA THR A 373 -32.64 8.48 -6.67
C THR A 373 -33.10 7.03 -6.48
N HIS A 374 -34.42 6.83 -6.38
CA HIS A 374 -35.05 5.50 -6.39
C HIS A 374 -34.92 4.83 -7.77
N LEU A 375 -33.69 4.65 -8.26
CA LEU A 375 -33.39 3.99 -9.52
C LEU A 375 -33.60 2.48 -9.34
N HIS A 376 -34.64 1.98 -9.99
CA HIS A 376 -34.95 0.56 -10.03
C HIS A 376 -34.09 -0.10 -11.12
N ASP A 377 -33.88 -1.42 -11.01
CA ASP A 377 -33.09 -2.15 -12.01
C ASP A 377 -33.69 -2.01 -13.42
N GLU A 378 -35.00 -1.81 -13.52
CA GLU A 378 -35.72 -1.55 -14.77
C GLU A 378 -35.29 -0.24 -15.45
N ASP A 379 -35.01 0.82 -14.67
CA ASP A 379 -34.53 2.09 -15.22
C ASP A 379 -33.16 1.92 -15.88
N ILE A 380 -32.29 1.10 -15.27
CA ILE A 380 -30.96 0.78 -15.79
C ILE A 380 -31.10 -0.01 -17.10
N VAL A 381 -31.97 -1.02 -17.11
CA VAL A 381 -32.23 -1.84 -18.31
C VAL A 381 -32.80 -0.99 -19.44
N LYS A 382 -33.79 -0.14 -19.17
CA LYS A 382 -34.43 0.73 -20.17
C LYS A 382 -33.43 1.73 -20.77
N GLU A 383 -32.67 2.41 -19.92
CA GLU A 383 -31.64 3.36 -20.35
C GLU A 383 -30.59 2.69 -21.24
N MET A 384 -30.09 1.52 -20.82
CA MET A 384 -29.10 0.76 -21.60
C MET A 384 -29.70 0.24 -22.90
N ARG A 385 -30.93 -0.27 -22.90
CA ARG A 385 -31.59 -0.75 -24.12
C ARG A 385 -31.75 0.37 -25.15
N ASP A 386 -32.15 1.55 -24.71
CA ASP A 386 -32.46 2.66 -25.61
C ASP A 386 -31.20 3.35 -26.15
N LYS A 387 -30.10 3.32 -25.39
CA LYS A 387 -28.89 4.10 -25.68
C LYS A 387 -27.62 3.29 -25.90
N TRP A 388 -27.49 2.06 -25.38
CA TRP A 388 -26.24 1.26 -25.41
C TRP A 388 -26.18 0.24 -26.56
N ILE A 389 -26.85 0.51 -27.67
CA ILE A 389 -26.72 -0.31 -28.88
C ILE A 389 -25.61 0.30 -29.73
N ILE A 390 -24.53 -0.46 -29.92
CA ILE A 390 -23.31 -0.06 -30.67
C ILE A 390 -23.23 -0.90 -31.92
#